data_AF-A0A6P6BKX0-F1
#
_entry.id   AF-A0A6P6BKX0-F1
#
_cell.length_a   1.000
_cell.length_b   1.000
_cell.length_c   1.000
_cell.angle_alpha   90.00
_cell.angle_beta   90.00
_cell.angle_gamma   90.00
#
_symmetry.space_group_name_H-M   'P 1'
#
loop_
_entity.id
_entity.type
_entity.pdbx_description
1 polymer ?
#
loop_
_entity_poly.entity_id
_entity_poly.type
_entity_poly.pdbx_seq_one_letter_code
_entity_poly.pdbx_strand_id
1 'polypeptide(L)'
;MSLAQTNFCRKHGFDPQSPLCAHIILAGTVTKVNETERDIAKRSLFIRHPEMETWPSSHDWFFAKLNITNIWLLDYFGGPKIVTPEEYYNVTFQ
;
A
#
# COMPACT_ATOMS: atom_id res chain seq x y z
N MET A 1 -0.74 1.81 -4.25
CA MET A 1 0.02 1.94 -5.51
C MET A 1 0.59 3.35 -5.55
N SER A 2 1.87 3.53 -5.89
CA SER A 2 2.41 4.87 -6.13
C SER A 2 1.89 5.43 -7.46
N LEU A 3 1.99 6.74 -7.68
CA LEU A 3 1.58 7.32 -8.96
C LEU A 3 2.43 6.80 -10.14
N ALA A 4 3.68 6.43 -9.88
CA ALA A 4 4.57 5.81 -10.87
C ALA A 4 4.09 4.43 -11.36
N GLN A 5 3.34 3.69 -10.53
CA GLN A 5 2.73 2.40 -10.91
C GLN A 5 1.49 2.59 -11.81
N THR A 6 1.03 3.83 -11.99
CA THR A 6 -0.06 4.19 -12.90
C THR A 6 0.49 4.93 -14.13
N ASN A 7 -0.38 5.41 -15.02
CA ASN A 7 0.04 6.26 -16.15
C ASN A 7 0.20 7.75 -15.77
N PHE A 8 -0.06 8.13 -14.52
CA PHE A 8 -0.12 9.53 -14.10
C PHE A 8 1.19 10.28 -14.35
N CYS A 9 2.32 9.79 -13.81
CA CYS A 9 3.60 10.50 -13.91
C CYS A 9 4.08 10.60 -15.36
N ARG A 10 3.93 9.51 -16.14
CA ARG A 10 4.22 9.50 -17.58
C ARG A 10 3.41 10.54 -18.35
N LYS A 11 2.11 10.67 -18.07
CA LYS A 11 1.24 11.64 -18.75
C LYS A 11 1.64 13.09 -18.47
N HIS A 12 2.22 13.35 -17.30
CA HIS A 12 2.66 14.69 -16.90
C HIS A 12 4.14 14.96 -17.17
N GLY A 13 4.87 13.99 -17.76
CA GLY A 13 6.31 14.11 -18.00
C GLY A 13 7.15 14.16 -16.72
N PHE A 14 6.61 13.67 -15.60
CA PHE A 14 7.34 13.63 -14.33
C PHE A 14 8.28 12.43 -14.29
N ASP A 15 9.54 12.69 -13.93
CA ASP A 15 10.48 11.65 -13.53
C ASP A 15 9.91 10.87 -12.31
N PRO A 16 9.97 9.52 -12.28
CA PRO A 16 9.43 8.74 -11.17
C PRO A 16 10.03 9.04 -9.79
N GLN A 17 11.24 9.61 -9.73
CA GLN A 17 11.89 10.04 -8.49
C GLN A 17 11.45 11.45 -8.06
N SER A 18 10.88 12.24 -8.97
CA SER A 18 10.37 13.58 -8.65
C SER A 18 9.26 13.50 -7.59
N PRO A 19 9.24 14.41 -6.60
CA PRO A 19 8.16 14.45 -5.60
C PRO A 19 6.79 14.75 -6.23
N LEU A 20 6.75 15.33 -7.44
CA LEU A 20 5.52 15.53 -8.21
C LEU A 20 4.93 14.19 -8.72
N CYS A 21 5.75 13.15 -8.81
CA CYS A 21 5.31 11.77 -8.92
C CYS A 21 5.15 11.18 -7.52
N ALA A 22 4.07 11.57 -6.84
CA ALA A 22 3.89 11.28 -5.43
C ALA A 22 4.02 9.78 -5.08
N HIS A 23 4.79 9.52 -4.03
CA HIS A 23 5.01 8.19 -3.49
C HIS A 23 5.11 8.22 -1.96
N ILE A 24 4.93 7.04 -1.37
CA ILE A 24 4.82 6.86 0.07
C ILE A 24 5.72 5.71 0.51
N ILE A 25 6.33 5.86 1.68
CA ILE A 25 7.07 4.79 2.37
C ILE A 25 6.26 4.46 3.62
N LEU A 26 5.83 3.20 3.72
CA LEU A 26 5.19 2.63 4.90
C LEU A 26 6.17 1.67 5.55
N ALA A 27 6.57 1.93 6.79
CA ALA A 27 7.46 1.07 7.56
C ALA A 27 6.78 0.53 8.82
N GLY A 28 7.22 -0.64 9.24
CA GLY A 28 6.65 -1.38 10.36
C GLY A 28 6.99 -2.86 10.29
N THR A 29 6.13 -3.71 10.85
CA THR A 29 6.35 -5.16 10.90
C THR A 29 5.32 -5.92 10.07
N VAL A 30 5.77 -6.90 9.30
CA VAL A 30 4.87 -7.82 8.58
C VAL A 30 4.53 -8.98 9.49
N THR A 31 3.24 -9.20 9.73
CA THR A 31 2.74 -10.28 10.60
C THR A 31 1.64 -11.07 9.89
N LYS A 32 1.47 -12.33 10.28
CA LYS A 32 0.32 -13.13 9.82
C LYS A 32 -0.99 -12.48 10.28
N VAL A 33 -1.99 -12.49 9.41
CA VAL A 33 -3.34 -12.02 9.73
C VAL A 33 -4.00 -12.99 10.71
N ASN A 34 -4.76 -12.48 11.68
CA ASN A 34 -5.49 -13.30 12.63
C ASN A 34 -6.79 -13.86 12.03
N GLU A 35 -7.45 -14.77 12.75
CA GLU A 35 -8.70 -15.38 12.24
C GLU A 35 -9.81 -14.36 12.01
N THR A 36 -9.92 -13.32 12.84
CA THR A 36 -10.97 -12.31 12.75
C THR A 36 -10.88 -11.41 11.51
N GLU A 37 -9.68 -11.23 10.96
CA GLU A 37 -9.41 -10.37 9.80
C GLU A 37 -9.22 -11.17 8.49
N ARG A 38 -9.17 -12.51 8.58
CA ARG A 38 -8.83 -13.41 7.47
C ARG A 38 -9.72 -13.20 6.25
N ASP A 39 -11.03 -13.12 6.44
CA ASP A 39 -12.00 -12.99 5.34
C ASP A 39 -11.86 -11.65 4.63
N ILE A 40 -11.59 -10.58 5.38
CA ILE A 40 -11.34 -9.25 4.83
C ILE A 40 -10.04 -9.27 4.02
N ALA A 41 -8.95 -9.82 4.57
CA ALA A 41 -7.67 -9.92 3.88
C ALA A 41 -7.77 -10.72 2.57
N LYS A 42 -8.45 -11.88 2.62
CA LYS A 42 -8.72 -12.71 1.44
C LYS A 42 -9.48 -11.94 0.38
N ARG A 43 -10.60 -11.32 0.75
CA ARG A 43 -11.44 -10.54 -0.17
C ARG A 43 -10.67 -9.36 -0.78
N SER A 44 -9.94 -8.60 0.04
CA SER A 44 -9.15 -7.45 -0.41
C SER A 44 -8.09 -7.82 -1.43
N LEU A 45 -7.40 -8.95 -1.24
CA LEU A 45 -6.38 -9.44 -2.15
C LEU A 45 -6.99 -10.00 -3.44
N PHE A 46 -7.96 -10.90 -3.34
CA PHE A 46 -8.47 -11.64 -4.51
C PHE A 46 -9.27 -10.76 -5.47
N ILE A 47 -10.00 -9.74 -4.97
CA ILE A 47 -10.65 -8.74 -5.83
C ILE A 47 -9.61 -7.96 -6.65
N ARG A 48 -8.43 -7.69 -6.08
CA ARG A 48 -7.36 -6.95 -6.75
C ARG A 48 -6.48 -7.84 -7.63
N HIS A 49 -6.30 -9.09 -7.23
CA HIS A 49 -5.40 -10.07 -7.82
C HIS A 49 -6.14 -11.41 -8.00
N PRO A 50 -7.06 -11.52 -8.97
CA PRO A 50 -7.90 -12.72 -9.14
C PRO A 50 -7.07 -13.99 -9.44
N GLU A 51 -5.88 -13.85 -10.01
CA GLU A 51 -4.95 -14.96 -10.24
C GLU A 51 -4.53 -15.68 -8.94
N MET A 52 -4.55 -14.99 -7.79
CA MET A 52 -4.24 -15.61 -6.50
C MET A 52 -5.18 -16.75 -6.13
N GLU A 53 -6.41 -16.78 -6.66
CA GLU A 53 -7.37 -17.86 -6.43
C GLU A 53 -6.91 -19.20 -7.01
N THR A 54 -6.09 -19.17 -8.07
CA THR A 54 -5.59 -20.35 -8.78
C THR A 54 -4.15 -20.69 -8.44
N TRP A 55 -3.54 -19.99 -7.47
CA TRP A 55 -2.18 -20.30 -7.03
C TRP A 55 -2.09 -21.72 -6.45
N PRO A 56 -0.97 -22.43 -6.65
CA PRO A 56 -0.82 -23.80 -6.21
C PRO A 56 -0.93 -23.91 -4.69
N SER A 57 -1.84 -24.76 -4.20
CA SER A 57 -2.06 -24.95 -2.78
C SER A 57 -0.87 -25.59 -2.05
N SER A 58 0.03 -26.24 -2.79
CA SER A 58 1.24 -26.88 -2.25
C SER A 58 2.33 -25.92 -1.74
N HIS A 59 2.14 -24.60 -1.87
CA HIS A 59 3.10 -23.58 -1.42
C HIS A 59 2.76 -22.98 -0.05
N ASP A 60 1.73 -23.50 0.65
CA ASP A 60 1.35 -23.09 2.01
C ASP A 60 1.15 -21.57 2.19
N TRP A 61 0.45 -20.96 1.24
CA TRP A 61 0.15 -19.53 1.28
C TRP A 61 -0.62 -19.13 2.54
N PHE A 62 -0.30 -17.96 3.08
CA PHE A 62 -1.00 -17.34 4.19
C PHE A 62 -1.19 -15.84 3.95
N PHE A 63 -2.20 -15.27 4.59
CA PHE A 63 -2.45 -13.84 4.53
C PHE A 63 -1.56 -13.11 5.56
N ALA A 64 -0.90 -12.05 5.10
CA ALA A 64 -0.05 -11.20 5.92
C ALA A 64 -0.51 -9.74 5.84
N LYS A 65 -0.24 -8.97 6.90
CA LYS A 65 -0.46 -7.53 6.96
C LYS A 65 0.79 -6.80 7.44
N LEU A 66 0.92 -5.54 7.05
CA LEU A 66 1.93 -4.63 7.58
C LEU A 66 1.31 -3.83 8.73
N ASN A 67 1.84 -3.99 9.94
CA ASN A 67 1.53 -3.13 11.08
C ASN A 67 2.36 -1.86 10.96
N ILE A 68 1.75 -0.78 10.48
CA ILE A 68 2.43 0.47 10.13
C ILE A 68 2.80 1.23 11.41
N THR A 69 4.08 1.61 11.54
CA THR A 69 4.60 2.44 12.65
C THR A 69 5.10 3.79 12.17
N ASN A 70 5.56 3.89 10.92
CA ASN A 70 6.12 5.11 10.36
C ASN A 70 5.67 5.29 8.91
N ILE A 71 5.37 6.55 8.55
CA ILE A 71 4.91 6.91 7.22
C ILE A 71 5.66 8.17 6.76
N TRP A 72 6.26 8.10 5.59
CA TRP A 72 6.82 9.25 4.89
C TRP A 72 6.10 9.42 3.55
N LEU A 73 5.46 10.56 3.38
CA LEU A 73 4.82 10.95 2.13
C LEU A 73 5.70 11.97 1.41
N LEU A 74 6.11 11.64 0.18
CA LEU A 74 6.78 12.59 -0.70
C LEU A 74 5.85 12.92 -1.87
N ASP A 75 5.18 14.06 -1.78
CA ASP A 75 4.16 14.51 -2.73
C ASP A 75 4.43 15.93 -3.29
N TYR A 76 5.44 16.63 -2.75
CA TYR A 76 5.86 17.94 -3.23
C TYR A 76 7.29 18.29 -2.80
N PHE A 77 7.80 19.40 -3.31
CA PHE A 77 9.10 19.94 -2.89
C PHE A 77 9.06 20.37 -1.41
N GLY A 78 10.23 20.38 -0.77
CA GLY A 78 10.37 20.74 0.65
C GLY A 78 10.66 19.56 1.59
N GLY A 79 10.81 18.36 1.05
CA GLY A 79 11.12 17.14 1.81
C GLY A 79 9.87 16.32 2.16
N PRO A 80 10.06 15.14 2.79
CA PRO A 80 8.95 14.24 3.11
C PRO A 80 8.09 14.80 4.26
N LYS A 81 6.78 14.65 4.12
CA LYS A 81 5.82 14.87 5.20
C LYS A 81 5.77 13.62 6.07
N ILE A 82 5.85 13.80 7.39
CA ILE A 82 5.65 12.73 8.36
C ILE A 82 4.16 12.61 8.63
N VAL A 83 3.63 11.40 8.48
CA VAL A 83 2.23 11.09 8.78
C VAL A 83 2.20 10.06 9.89
N THR A 84 1.37 10.27 10.91
CA THR A 84 1.16 9.30 11.97
C THR A 84 0.21 8.19 11.51
N PRO A 85 0.29 6.97 12.08
CA PRO A 85 -0.70 5.94 11.82
C PRO A 85 -2.14 6.38 12.12
N GLU A 86 -2.34 7.20 13.16
CA GLU A 86 -3.66 7.75 13.50
C GLU A 86 -4.21 8.64 12.39
N GLU A 87 -3.42 9.61 11.91
CA GLU A 87 -3.80 10.46 10.78
C GLU A 87 -4.11 9.63 9.53
N TYR A 88 -3.30 8.60 9.27
CA TYR A 88 -3.49 7.73 8.11
C TYR A 88 -4.79 6.90 8.18
N TYR A 89 -5.10 6.32 9.35
CA TYR A 89 -6.28 5.46 9.51
C TYR A 89 -7.57 6.23 9.78
N ASN A 90 -7.51 7.48 10.25
CA ASN A 90 -8.69 8.31 10.53
C ASN A 90 -9.21 9.09 9.31
N VAL A 91 -8.61 8.94 8.12
CA VAL A 91 -9.09 9.60 6.90
C VAL A 91 -10.48 9.08 6.51
N THR A 92 -11.44 9.99 6.37
CA THR A 92 -12.74 9.73 5.73
C THR A 92 -12.81 10.43 4.39
N PHE A 93 -13.14 9.70 3.32
CA PHE A 93 -13.41 10.32 2.02
C PHE A 93 -14.78 11.02 2.09
N GLN A 94 -14.80 12.32 1.75
CA GLN A 94 -16.04 13.06 1.49
C GLN A 94 -16.54 12.79 0.07
#